data_AF-A0A447TF05-F1
#
_entry.id   AF-A0A447TF05-F1
#
_cell.length_a   1.000
_cell.length_b   1.000
_cell.length_c   1.000
_cell.angle_alpha   90.00
_cell.angle_beta   90.00
_cell.angle_gamma   90.00
#
_symmetry.space_group_name_H-M   'P 1'
#
loop_
_entity.id
_entity.type
_entity.pdbx_description
1 polymer ?
#
loop_
_entity_poly.entity_id
_entity_poly.type
_entity_poly.pdbx_seq_one_letter_code
_entity_poly.pdbx_strand_id
1 'polypeptide(L)'
;MLLASPVPDRRHAWAVLSAFGIGVLALAAAGYWLLSGDVRGWLWMRDLALWGFLLPVFLTVCHRMLPFFSANALAPYQPWRPWWLLAAMLGGSLGHGLLSIAGWPSWGLDLCLAALFGYTSWRWRLLASLRVRLLAMLHLSFAWLAAGFALYAWQGAFGGLAWAPLHAISVGFFLTMLIAFVSRVSLGHSGQALEAGRMLWGLYLAAQWLALARVAADLLPIAWRGGMYGLAALGWLLTLSLWGGRFLPVYLRPRADGKDG
;
A
#
# COMPACT_ATOMS: atom_id res chain seq x y z
N MET A 1 -22.93 -14.84 3.25
CA MET A 1 -22.03 -14.80 4.44
C MET A 1 -22.03 -13.45 5.15
N LEU A 2 -21.73 -12.31 4.50
CA LEU A 2 -21.69 -11.00 5.19
C LEU A 2 -23.04 -10.50 5.73
N LEU A 3 -24.13 -10.71 4.98
CA LEU A 3 -25.49 -10.35 5.40
C LEU A 3 -25.94 -11.10 6.65
N ALA A 4 -25.45 -12.34 6.82
CA ALA A 4 -25.75 -13.22 7.95
C ALA A 4 -24.75 -13.11 9.12
N SER A 5 -23.76 -12.22 9.04
CA SER A 5 -22.76 -12.07 10.11
C SER A 5 -23.37 -11.40 11.35
N PRO A 6 -23.19 -11.96 12.56
CA PRO A 6 -23.69 -11.39 13.80
C PRO A 6 -22.84 -10.21 14.31
N VAL A 7 -21.71 -9.91 13.65
CA VAL A 7 -20.80 -8.84 14.07
C VAL A 7 -21.43 -7.47 13.78
N PRO A 8 -21.50 -6.56 14.77
CA PRO A 8 -22.22 -5.28 14.63
C PRO A 8 -21.53 -4.30 13.66
N ASP A 9 -20.20 -4.25 13.61
CA ASP A 9 -19.46 -3.41 12.65
C ASP A 9 -19.03 -4.22 11.42
N ARG A 10 -19.70 -3.97 10.30
CA ARG A 10 -19.44 -4.60 8.99
C ARG A 10 -18.89 -3.62 7.96
N ARG A 11 -18.61 -2.36 8.33
CA ARG A 11 -18.29 -1.28 7.37
C ARG A 11 -16.99 -1.56 6.61
N HIS A 12 -15.93 -1.98 7.31
CA HIS A 12 -14.67 -2.36 6.64
C HIS A 12 -14.86 -3.54 5.68
N ALA A 13 -15.68 -4.52 6.05
CA ALA A 13 -15.91 -5.69 5.20
C ALA A 13 -16.69 -5.33 3.94
N TRP A 14 -17.70 -4.46 4.05
CA TRP A 14 -18.41 -3.91 2.90
C TRP A 14 -17.50 -3.09 2.00
N ALA A 15 -16.65 -2.22 2.56
CA ALA A 15 -15.68 -1.44 1.78
C ALA A 15 -14.72 -2.35 0.98
N VAL A 16 -14.19 -3.41 1.60
CA VAL A 16 -13.36 -4.41 0.91
C VAL A 16 -14.16 -5.13 -0.18
N LEU A 17 -15.38 -5.59 0.12
CA LEU A 17 -16.22 -6.30 -0.85
C LEU A 17 -16.54 -5.41 -2.06
N SER A 18 -16.89 -4.14 -1.85
CA SER A 18 -17.13 -3.18 -2.93
C SER A 18 -15.89 -2.98 -3.80
N ALA A 19 -14.70 -2.89 -3.19
CA ALA A 19 -13.44 -2.79 -3.92
C ALA A 19 -13.18 -4.05 -4.79
N PHE A 20 -13.44 -5.25 -4.26
CA PHE A 20 -13.37 -6.49 -5.05
C PHE A 20 -14.36 -6.50 -6.21
N GLY A 21 -15.57 -5.96 -6.02
CA GLY A 21 -16.55 -5.77 -7.10
C GLY A 21 -16.00 -4.90 -8.23
N ILE A 22 -15.30 -3.81 -7.90
CA ILE A 22 -14.62 -2.98 -8.91
C ILE A 22 -13.44 -3.73 -9.55
N GLY A 23 -12.74 -4.58 -8.79
CA GLY A 23 -11.70 -5.47 -9.32
C GLY A 23 -12.22 -6.41 -10.42
N VAL A 24 -13.46 -6.91 -10.28
CA VAL A 24 -14.11 -7.70 -11.34
C VAL A 24 -14.35 -6.85 -12.60
N LEU A 25 -14.76 -5.58 -12.44
CA LEU A 25 -14.90 -4.66 -13.58
C LEU A 25 -13.54 -4.38 -14.25
N ALA A 26 -12.46 -4.29 -13.47
CA ALA A 26 -11.11 -4.15 -14.02
C ALA A 26 -10.71 -5.36 -14.87
N LEU A 27 -11.05 -6.58 -14.44
CA LEU A 27 -10.84 -7.81 -15.22
C LEU A 27 -11.69 -7.83 -16.50
N ALA A 28 -12.94 -7.35 -16.43
CA ALA A 28 -13.78 -7.21 -17.62
C ALA A 28 -13.19 -6.22 -18.64
N ALA A 29 -12.65 -5.08 -18.17
CA ALA A 29 -11.94 -4.13 -19.01
C ALA A 29 -10.66 -4.73 -19.63
N ALA A 30 -9.96 -5.61 -18.89
CA ALA A 30 -8.84 -6.39 -19.42
C ALA A 30 -9.28 -7.32 -20.56
N GLY A 31 -10.38 -8.05 -20.35
CA GLY A 31 -10.97 -8.93 -21.37
C GLY A 31 -11.39 -8.16 -22.62
N TYR A 32 -12.01 -6.99 -22.45
CA TYR A 32 -12.33 -6.10 -23.56
C TYR A 32 -11.09 -5.68 -24.36
N TRP A 33 -10.02 -5.25 -23.69
CA TRP A 33 -8.76 -4.90 -24.35
C TRP A 33 -8.17 -6.07 -25.14
N LEU A 34 -8.11 -7.26 -24.54
CA LEU A 34 -7.55 -8.46 -25.18
C LEU A 34 -8.35 -8.89 -26.43
N LEU A 35 -9.67 -8.73 -26.40
CA LEU A 35 -10.54 -9.16 -27.50
C LEU A 35 -10.67 -8.11 -28.62
N SER A 36 -10.66 -6.82 -28.27
CA SER A 36 -10.87 -5.72 -29.22
C SER A 36 -9.59 -5.08 -29.75
N GLY A 37 -8.48 -5.22 -29.01
CA GLY A 37 -7.24 -4.47 -29.25
C GLY A 37 -7.32 -2.98 -28.85
N ASP A 38 -8.46 -2.51 -28.32
CA ASP A 38 -8.63 -1.10 -27.93
C ASP A 38 -7.86 -0.77 -26.65
N VAL A 39 -6.83 0.08 -26.79
CA VAL A 39 -5.97 0.55 -25.69
C VAL A 39 -6.74 1.19 -24.53
N ARG A 40 -7.95 1.72 -24.77
CA ARG A 40 -8.79 2.25 -23.69
C ARG A 40 -9.13 1.19 -22.65
N GLY A 41 -9.32 -0.06 -23.06
CA GLY A 41 -9.56 -1.16 -22.14
C GLY A 41 -8.38 -1.40 -21.18
N TRP A 42 -7.14 -1.27 -21.66
CA TRP A 42 -5.95 -1.34 -20.81
C TRP A 42 -5.90 -0.20 -19.80
N LEU A 43 -6.20 1.04 -20.23
CA LEU A 43 -6.22 2.20 -19.34
C LEU A 43 -7.30 2.05 -18.25
N TRP A 44 -8.52 1.68 -18.62
CA TRP A 44 -9.60 1.42 -17.67
C TRP A 44 -9.26 0.30 -16.70
N MET A 45 -8.72 -0.81 -17.19
CA MET A 45 -8.28 -1.92 -16.35
C MET A 45 -7.25 -1.46 -15.32
N ARG A 46 -6.21 -0.73 -15.75
CA ARG A 46 -5.17 -0.20 -14.86
C ARG A 46 -5.76 0.69 -13.77
N ASP A 47 -6.59 1.68 -14.15
CA ASP A 47 -7.13 2.65 -13.21
C ASP A 47 -8.16 2.03 -12.25
N LEU A 48 -9.04 1.15 -12.74
CA LEU A 48 -9.98 0.42 -11.90
C LEU A 48 -9.25 -0.54 -10.93
N ALA A 49 -8.23 -1.26 -11.41
CA ALA A 49 -7.46 -2.19 -10.59
C ALA A 49 -6.68 -1.47 -9.48
N LEU A 50 -6.05 -0.33 -9.78
CA LEU A 50 -5.26 0.41 -8.79
C LEU A 50 -6.13 1.23 -7.84
N TRP A 51 -7.01 2.06 -8.39
CA TRP A 51 -7.71 3.10 -7.63
C TRP A 51 -9.10 2.67 -7.15
N GLY A 52 -9.70 1.71 -7.84
CA GLY A 52 -11.00 1.12 -7.50
C GLY A 52 -10.91 -0.15 -6.65
N PHE A 53 -9.80 -0.88 -6.74
CA PHE A 53 -9.63 -2.15 -6.05
C PHE A 53 -8.46 -2.13 -5.06
N LEU A 54 -7.22 -2.11 -5.55
CA LEU A 54 -6.04 -2.40 -4.73
C LEU A 54 -5.82 -1.34 -3.63
N LEU A 55 -5.84 -0.05 -3.99
CA LEU A 55 -5.68 1.03 -3.02
C LEU A 55 -6.83 1.03 -1.97
N PRO A 56 -8.11 0.99 -2.35
CA PRO A 56 -9.22 0.85 -1.40
C PRO A 56 -9.09 -0.31 -0.40
N VAL A 57 -8.64 -1.48 -0.85
CA VAL A 57 -8.40 -2.64 0.05
C VAL A 57 -7.33 -2.30 1.07
N PHE A 58 -6.17 -1.82 0.63
CA PHE A 58 -5.06 -1.45 1.52
C PHE A 58 -5.46 -0.34 2.50
N LEU A 59 -6.15 0.71 2.04
CA LEU A 59 -6.60 1.82 2.87
C LEU A 59 -7.59 1.36 3.94
N THR A 60 -8.53 0.47 3.58
CA THR A 60 -9.50 -0.08 4.52
C THR A 60 -8.82 -0.91 5.62
N VAL A 61 -7.84 -1.73 5.24
CA VAL A 61 -7.03 -2.51 6.19
C VAL A 61 -6.21 -1.57 7.07
N CYS A 62 -5.54 -0.57 6.50
CA CYS A 62 -4.72 0.39 7.25
C CYS A 62 -5.55 1.17 8.27
N HIS A 63 -6.72 1.69 7.86
CA HIS A 63 -7.63 2.44 8.73
C HIS A 63 -8.06 1.64 9.97
N ARG A 64 -8.18 0.31 9.84
CA ARG A 64 -8.51 -0.56 10.98
C ARG A 64 -7.28 -0.98 11.78
N MET A 65 -6.22 -1.41 11.10
CA MET A 65 -5.12 -2.15 11.70
C MET A 65 -3.99 -1.27 12.20
N LEU A 66 -3.63 -0.17 11.52
CA LEU A 66 -2.57 0.72 12.00
C LEU A 66 -2.92 1.35 13.36
N PRO A 67 -4.13 1.91 13.56
CA PRO A 67 -4.55 2.42 14.87
C PRO A 67 -4.60 1.33 15.95
N PHE A 68 -5.09 0.13 15.62
CA PHE A 68 -5.13 -1.00 16.54
C PHE A 68 -3.73 -1.44 16.98
N PHE A 69 -2.82 -1.64 16.04
CA PHE A 69 -1.44 -2.01 16.32
C PHE A 69 -0.68 -0.93 17.09
N SER A 70 -0.97 0.34 16.81
CA SER A 70 -0.37 1.46 17.53
C SER A 70 -0.84 1.51 18.98
N ALA A 71 -2.11 1.22 19.27
CA ALA A 71 -2.61 1.18 20.64
C ALA A 71 -2.02 0.04 21.47
N ASN A 72 -1.74 -1.10 20.84
CA ASN A 72 -1.13 -2.23 21.52
C ASN A 72 0.38 -2.02 21.79
N ALA A 73 1.05 -1.18 21.01
CA ALA A 73 2.51 -1.00 21.08
C ALA A 73 2.96 0.35 21.67
N LEU A 74 2.11 1.38 21.65
CA LEU A 74 2.42 2.72 22.15
C LEU A 74 1.45 3.05 23.29
N ALA A 75 1.90 2.99 24.54
CA ALA A 75 1.13 3.44 25.69
C ALA A 75 1.67 4.79 26.21
N PRO A 76 0.81 5.80 26.47
CA PRO A 76 -0.61 5.87 26.15
C PRO A 76 -0.86 6.28 24.68
N TYR A 77 -1.80 5.61 24.00
CA TYR A 77 -2.33 6.01 22.69
C TYR A 77 -3.80 5.62 22.57
N GLN A 78 -4.64 6.56 22.16
CA GLN A 78 -6.03 6.29 21.83
C GLN A 78 -6.18 6.11 20.31
N PRO A 79 -6.75 4.98 19.83
CA PRO A 79 -6.99 4.75 18.41
C PRO A 79 -7.81 5.88 17.77
N TRP A 80 -7.21 6.62 16.85
CA TRP A 80 -7.91 7.63 16.07
C TRP A 80 -8.24 7.08 14.67
N ARG A 81 -9.53 6.87 14.40
CA ARG A 81 -10.03 6.27 13.15
C ARG A 81 -11.49 6.69 12.83
N PRO A 82 -11.77 7.99 12.71
CA PRO A 82 -13.12 8.46 12.46
C PRO A 82 -13.62 8.01 11.08
N TRP A 83 -14.92 7.72 10.94
CA TRP A 83 -15.46 7.15 9.70
C TRP A 83 -15.35 8.06 8.47
N TRP A 84 -15.34 9.38 8.68
CA TRP A 84 -15.11 10.33 7.59
C TRP A 84 -13.72 10.16 6.98
N LEU A 85 -12.72 9.73 7.74
CA LEU A 85 -11.36 9.51 7.24
C LEU A 85 -11.38 8.36 6.23
N LEU A 86 -12.00 7.23 6.58
CA LEU A 86 -12.16 6.12 5.65
C LEU A 86 -12.92 6.58 4.39
N ALA A 87 -14.03 7.31 4.55
CA ALA A 87 -14.79 7.80 3.41
C ALA A 87 -13.97 8.73 2.50
N ALA A 88 -13.17 9.64 3.08
CA ALA A 88 -12.29 10.55 2.34
C ALA A 88 -11.16 9.79 1.63
N MET A 89 -10.55 8.81 2.28
CA MET A 89 -9.48 7.97 1.70
C MET A 89 -10.02 7.15 0.50
N LEU A 90 -11.18 6.50 0.66
CA LEU A 90 -11.80 5.69 -0.39
C LEU A 90 -12.38 6.55 -1.52
N GLY A 91 -13.09 7.62 -1.17
CA GLY A 91 -13.67 8.56 -2.13
C GLY A 91 -12.60 9.30 -2.93
N GLY A 92 -11.49 9.69 -2.29
CA GLY A 92 -10.34 10.28 -2.98
C GLY A 92 -9.63 9.30 -3.92
N SER A 93 -9.43 8.04 -3.50
CA SER A 93 -8.89 6.98 -4.38
C SER A 93 -9.76 6.82 -5.62
N LEU A 94 -11.07 6.62 -5.43
CA LEU A 94 -12.02 6.47 -6.54
C LEU A 94 -12.07 7.73 -7.41
N GLY A 95 -12.09 8.91 -6.79
CA GLY A 95 -12.09 10.20 -7.48
C GLY A 95 -10.88 10.37 -8.38
N HIS A 96 -9.68 10.05 -7.89
CA HIS A 96 -8.45 10.07 -8.70
C HIS A 96 -8.57 9.15 -9.91
N GLY A 97 -8.99 7.89 -9.70
CA GLY A 97 -9.16 6.93 -10.79
C GLY A 97 -10.21 7.36 -11.83
N LEU A 98 -11.34 7.92 -11.39
CA LEU A 98 -12.40 8.40 -12.28
C LEU A 98 -11.95 9.63 -13.09
N LEU A 99 -11.22 10.57 -12.47
CA LEU A 99 -10.64 11.71 -13.19
C LEU A 99 -9.60 11.25 -14.22
N SER A 100 -8.75 10.28 -13.87
CA SER A 100 -7.80 9.64 -14.78
C SER A 100 -8.50 9.02 -15.99
N ILE A 101 -9.56 8.25 -15.78
CA ILE A 101 -10.37 7.63 -16.84
C ILE A 101 -11.05 8.69 -17.73
N ALA A 102 -11.55 9.77 -17.13
CA ALA A 102 -12.17 10.88 -17.85
C ALA A 102 -11.17 11.79 -18.59
N GLY A 103 -9.86 11.62 -18.34
CA GLY A 103 -8.82 12.51 -18.87
C GLY A 103 -8.86 13.91 -18.25
N TRP A 104 -9.43 14.06 -17.05
CA TRP A 104 -9.54 15.34 -16.35
C TRP A 104 -8.37 15.55 -15.38
N PRO A 105 -7.94 16.81 -15.15
CA PRO A 105 -6.86 17.10 -14.22
C PRO A 105 -7.25 16.72 -12.79
N SER A 106 -6.41 15.91 -12.13
CA SER A 106 -6.61 15.45 -10.74
C SER A 106 -5.77 16.21 -9.70
N TRP A 107 -4.90 17.13 -10.13
CA TRP A 107 -3.88 17.73 -9.26
C TRP A 107 -4.44 18.36 -7.96
N GLY A 108 -5.62 18.98 -8.03
CA GLY A 108 -6.26 19.58 -6.86
C GLY A 108 -6.72 18.53 -5.84
N LEU A 109 -7.35 17.45 -6.32
CA LEU A 109 -7.74 16.31 -5.50
C LEU A 109 -6.50 15.61 -4.91
N ASP A 110 -5.47 15.44 -5.72
CA ASP A 110 -4.23 14.76 -5.32
C ASP A 110 -3.49 15.56 -4.24
N LEU A 111 -3.51 16.89 -4.31
CA LEU A 111 -2.96 17.75 -3.27
C LEU A 111 -3.75 17.60 -1.94
N CYS A 112 -5.08 17.56 -2.01
CA CYS A 112 -5.92 17.30 -0.84
C CYS A 112 -5.64 15.91 -0.24
N LEU A 113 -5.44 14.89 -1.08
CA LEU A 113 -5.08 13.55 -0.63
C LEU A 113 -3.69 13.50 0.01
N ALA A 114 -2.70 14.17 -0.58
CA ALA A 114 -1.36 14.28 -0.02
C ALA A 114 -1.40 14.88 1.40
N ALA A 115 -2.16 15.98 1.58
CA ALA A 115 -2.37 16.60 2.87
C ALA A 115 -3.11 15.68 3.86
N LEU A 116 -4.15 14.97 3.40
CA LEU A 116 -4.90 14.02 4.22
C LEU A 116 -4.01 12.88 4.72
N PHE A 117 -3.20 12.27 3.85
CA PHE A 117 -2.30 11.18 4.22
C PHE A 117 -1.14 11.65 5.11
N GLY A 118 -0.62 12.86 4.87
CA GLY A 118 0.38 13.48 5.74
C GLY A 118 -0.16 13.75 7.14
N TYR A 119 -1.34 14.37 7.22
CA TYR A 119 -2.05 14.61 8.48
C TYR A 119 -2.36 13.30 9.21
N THR A 120 -2.84 12.29 8.49
CA THR A 120 -3.16 10.97 9.06
C THR A 120 -1.89 10.30 9.61
N SER A 121 -0.78 10.35 8.88
CA SER A 121 0.51 9.80 9.33
C SER A 121 1.00 10.48 10.62
N TRP A 122 0.86 11.80 10.70
CA TRP A 122 1.16 12.56 11.92
C TRP A 122 0.21 12.18 13.08
N ARG A 123 -1.10 12.14 12.82
CA ARG A 123 -2.13 11.85 13.84
C ARG A 123 -2.05 10.42 14.37
N TRP A 124 -1.59 9.49 13.55
CA TRP A 124 -1.25 8.10 13.91
C TRP A 124 0.12 7.96 14.58
N ARG A 125 0.82 9.08 14.82
CA ARG A 125 2.11 9.16 15.55
C ARG A 125 3.24 8.42 14.87
N LEU A 126 3.42 8.64 13.56
CA LEU A 126 4.56 8.11 12.78
C LEU A 126 5.89 8.19 13.55
N LEU A 127 6.26 9.35 14.10
CA LEU A 127 7.52 9.50 14.83
C LEU A 127 7.63 8.62 16.09
N ALA A 128 6.54 8.47 16.84
CA ALA A 128 6.54 7.58 18.01
C ALA A 128 6.62 6.10 17.60
N SER A 129 6.03 5.76 16.45
CA SER A 129 6.05 4.40 15.91
C SER A 129 7.46 3.91 15.56
N LEU A 130 8.39 4.83 15.25
CA LEU A 130 9.78 4.50 14.92
C LEU A 130 10.55 3.81 16.05
N ARG A 131 10.08 3.94 17.29
CA ARG A 131 10.66 3.26 18.46
C ARG A 131 10.46 1.75 18.44
N VAL A 132 9.42 1.27 17.75
CA VAL A 132 9.08 -0.16 17.64
C VAL A 132 9.18 -0.56 16.18
N ARG A 133 10.24 -1.27 15.80
CA ARG A 133 10.55 -1.56 14.39
C ARG A 133 9.39 -2.14 13.58
N LEU A 134 8.65 -3.13 14.09
CA LEU A 134 7.49 -3.68 13.37
C LEU A 134 6.39 -2.65 13.15
N LEU A 135 6.20 -1.73 14.09
CA LEU A 135 5.24 -0.65 13.93
C LEU A 135 5.78 0.40 12.95
N ALA A 136 7.06 0.77 13.09
CA ALA A 136 7.76 1.66 12.17
C ALA A 136 7.60 1.23 10.71
N MET A 137 7.75 -0.07 10.43
CA MET A 137 7.57 -0.62 9.08
C MET A 137 6.17 -0.31 8.52
N LEU A 138 5.12 -0.42 9.32
CA LEU A 138 3.76 -0.14 8.85
C LEU A 138 3.55 1.35 8.59
N HIS A 139 4.02 2.22 9.50
CA HIS A 139 3.80 3.66 9.38
C HIS A 139 4.68 4.31 8.31
N LEU A 140 5.94 3.87 8.16
CA LEU A 140 6.81 4.32 7.07
C LEU A 140 6.25 3.91 5.71
N SER A 141 5.70 2.70 5.60
CA SER A 141 5.00 2.28 4.38
C SER A 141 3.80 3.18 4.11
N PHE A 142 2.93 3.44 5.11
CA PHE A 142 1.78 4.32 4.94
C PHE A 142 2.15 5.76 4.55
N ALA A 143 3.27 6.29 5.06
CA ALA A 143 3.75 7.64 4.75
C ALA A 143 4.04 7.86 3.25
N TRP A 144 4.32 6.80 2.48
CA TRP A 144 4.45 6.87 1.04
C TRP A 144 3.20 7.37 0.32
N LEU A 145 2.01 7.20 0.89
CA LEU A 145 0.79 7.74 0.30
C LEU A 145 0.85 9.27 0.22
N ALA A 146 1.34 9.94 1.27
CA ALA A 146 1.51 11.39 1.25
C ALA A 146 2.50 11.82 0.17
N ALA A 147 3.65 11.13 0.07
CA ALA A 147 4.66 11.40 -0.96
C ALA A 147 4.14 11.12 -2.37
N GLY A 148 3.49 9.98 -2.60
CA GLY A 148 2.98 9.58 -3.91
C GLY A 148 1.88 10.50 -4.41
N PHE A 149 0.93 10.89 -3.57
CA PHE A 149 -0.10 11.86 -3.96
C PHE A 149 0.44 13.28 -4.12
N ALA A 150 1.49 13.67 -3.38
CA ALA A 150 2.20 14.93 -3.64
C ALA A 150 2.89 14.92 -5.01
N LEU A 151 3.49 13.79 -5.39
CA LEU A 151 4.06 13.60 -6.72
C LEU A 151 2.97 13.59 -7.81
N TYR A 152 1.78 13.03 -7.56
CA TYR A 152 0.65 13.10 -8.49
C TYR A 152 0.15 14.53 -8.67
N ALA A 153 0.01 15.27 -7.57
CA ALA A 153 -0.37 16.69 -7.61
C ALA A 153 0.64 17.51 -8.43
N TRP A 154 1.94 17.29 -8.20
CA TRP A 154 3.00 17.93 -8.99
C TRP A 154 2.93 17.54 -10.47
N GLN A 155 2.83 16.25 -10.77
CA GLN A 155 2.74 15.74 -12.13
C GLN A 155 1.54 16.33 -12.88
N GLY A 156 0.39 16.47 -12.23
CA GLY A 156 -0.81 17.04 -12.85
C GLY A 156 -0.75 18.56 -13.05
N ALA A 157 0.03 19.28 -12.23
CA ALA A 157 0.18 20.73 -12.33
C ALA A 157 1.34 21.16 -13.26
N PHE A 158 2.45 20.42 -13.22
CA PHE A 158 3.73 20.81 -13.86
C PHE A 158 4.30 19.75 -14.82
N GLY A 159 3.83 18.51 -14.75
CA GLY A 159 4.38 17.40 -15.53
C GLY A 159 5.78 16.96 -15.07
N GLY A 160 6.48 16.21 -15.95
CA GLY A 160 7.91 15.93 -15.83
C GLY A 160 8.33 14.80 -14.90
N LEU A 161 7.42 14.10 -14.22
CA LEU A 161 7.73 13.02 -13.27
C LEU A 161 7.52 11.61 -13.84
N ALA A 162 7.07 11.48 -15.09
CA ALA A 162 6.79 10.20 -15.75
C ALA A 162 5.96 9.25 -14.84
N TRP A 163 6.49 8.09 -14.46
CA TRP A 163 5.83 7.09 -13.62
C TRP A 163 6.20 7.17 -12.14
N ALA A 164 6.99 8.18 -11.72
CA ALA A 164 7.45 8.32 -10.34
C ALA A 164 6.31 8.34 -9.31
N PRO A 165 5.18 9.07 -9.53
CA PRO A 165 4.04 9.03 -8.60
C PRO A 165 3.44 7.63 -8.45
N LEU A 166 3.31 6.90 -9.56
CA LEU A 166 2.78 5.54 -9.57
C LEU A 166 3.72 4.58 -8.84
N HIS A 167 5.02 4.69 -9.04
CA HIS A 167 6.01 3.87 -8.33
C HIS A 167 6.05 4.17 -6.83
N ALA A 168 5.87 5.43 -6.41
CA ALA A 168 5.77 5.79 -5.01
C ALA A 168 4.59 5.08 -4.31
N ILE A 169 3.44 4.94 -4.98
CA ILE A 169 2.29 4.18 -4.46
C ILE A 169 2.52 2.67 -4.57
N SER A 170 2.97 2.18 -5.73
CA SER A 170 3.04 0.73 -5.98
C SER A 170 4.18 0.03 -5.23
N VAL A 171 5.42 0.49 -5.40
CA VAL A 171 6.56 -0.12 -4.71
C VAL A 171 6.83 0.53 -3.36
N GLY A 172 6.61 1.85 -3.25
CA GLY A 172 6.78 2.57 -1.99
C GLY A 172 5.72 2.21 -0.96
N PHE A 173 4.43 2.32 -1.28
CA PHE A 173 3.36 1.95 -0.36
C PHE A 173 3.01 0.46 -0.40
N PHE A 174 2.46 -0.08 -1.50
CA PHE A 174 1.89 -1.45 -1.47
C PHE A 174 2.92 -2.51 -1.12
N LEU A 175 4.07 -2.53 -1.80
CA LEU A 175 5.03 -3.61 -1.64
C LEU A 175 5.72 -3.56 -0.27
N THR A 176 6.14 -2.38 0.20
CA THR A 176 6.72 -2.27 1.55
C THR A 176 5.67 -2.52 2.64
N MET A 177 4.41 -2.08 2.45
CA MET A 177 3.31 -2.36 3.37
C MET A 177 3.03 -3.85 3.43
N LEU A 178 3.07 -4.56 2.29
CA LEU A 178 2.91 -6.01 2.24
C LEU A 178 4.01 -6.70 3.05
N ILE A 179 5.28 -6.34 2.85
CA ILE A 179 6.40 -6.88 3.64
C ILE A 179 6.17 -6.62 5.13
N ALA A 180 5.81 -5.40 5.51
CA ALA A 180 5.56 -5.03 6.90
C ALA A 180 4.41 -5.82 7.54
N PHE A 181 3.27 -5.86 6.85
CA PHE A 181 2.04 -6.45 7.35
C PHE A 181 2.12 -7.97 7.41
N VAL A 182 2.57 -8.61 6.31
CA VAL A 182 2.70 -10.06 6.25
C VAL A 182 3.71 -10.54 7.27
N SER A 183 4.88 -9.89 7.42
CA SER A 183 5.85 -10.28 8.45
C SER A 183 5.26 -10.28 9.85
N ARG A 184 4.48 -9.25 10.19
CA ARG A 184 3.80 -9.15 11.49
C ARG A 184 2.77 -10.28 11.68
N VAL A 185 1.94 -10.52 10.67
CA VAL A 185 0.91 -11.58 10.67
C VAL A 185 1.57 -12.95 10.82
N SER A 186 2.62 -13.24 10.04
CA SER A 186 3.36 -14.50 10.14
C SER A 186 3.95 -14.72 11.53
N LEU A 187 4.57 -13.70 12.14
CA LEU A 187 5.09 -13.81 13.50
C LEU A 187 3.97 -14.07 14.52
N GLY A 188 2.89 -13.29 14.47
CA GLY A 188 1.78 -13.41 15.41
C GLY A 188 1.03 -14.74 15.33
N HIS A 189 0.78 -15.24 14.12
CA HIS A 189 0.06 -16.51 13.93
C HIS A 189 0.95 -17.74 14.12
N SER A 190 2.27 -17.61 14.03
CA SER A 190 3.20 -18.72 14.34
C SER A 190 3.63 -18.75 15.81
N GLY A 191 3.08 -17.88 16.67
CA GLY A 191 3.46 -17.79 18.08
C GLY A 191 4.89 -17.25 18.31
N GLN A 192 5.54 -16.70 17.29
CA GLN A 192 6.86 -16.09 17.42
C GLN A 192 6.76 -14.70 18.08
N ALA A 193 7.87 -14.25 18.67
CA ALA A 193 7.98 -12.91 19.22
C ALA A 193 7.65 -11.84 18.16
N LEU A 194 6.81 -10.88 18.52
CA LEU A 194 6.41 -9.76 17.66
C LEU A 194 7.51 -8.70 17.60
N GLU A 195 8.66 -9.09 17.08
CA GLU A 195 9.84 -8.23 16.95
C GLU A 195 10.43 -8.32 15.54
N ALA A 196 10.88 -7.17 15.01
CA ALA A 196 11.67 -7.15 13.80
C ALA A 196 13.15 -7.26 14.16
N GLY A 197 13.66 -8.50 14.14
CA GLY A 197 15.08 -8.79 14.24
C GLY A 197 15.89 -8.06 13.16
N ARG A 198 17.23 -8.05 13.33
CA ARG A 198 18.16 -7.30 12.45
C ARG A 198 17.97 -7.61 10.96
N MET A 199 17.76 -8.89 10.62
CA MET A 199 17.58 -9.33 9.25
C MET A 199 16.29 -8.78 8.62
N LEU A 200 15.13 -8.94 9.28
CA LEU A 200 13.86 -8.41 8.76
C LEU A 200 13.91 -6.88 8.60
N TRP A 201 14.47 -6.20 9.60
CA TRP A 201 14.64 -4.75 9.53
C TRP A 201 15.56 -4.32 8.37
N GLY A 202 16.68 -5.03 8.17
CA GLY A 202 17.59 -4.79 7.05
C GLY A 202 16.92 -4.99 5.68
N LEU A 203 16.17 -6.09 5.51
CA LEU A 203 15.40 -6.35 4.28
C LEU A 203 14.34 -5.28 4.02
N TYR A 204 13.67 -4.81 5.07
CA TYR A 204 12.71 -3.72 4.95
C TYR A 204 13.37 -2.39 4.56
N LEU A 205 14.51 -2.05 5.15
CA LEU A 205 15.27 -0.86 4.75
C LEU A 205 15.78 -0.96 3.31
N ALA A 206 16.22 -2.14 2.88
CA ALA A 206 16.59 -2.40 1.48
C ALA A 206 15.38 -2.16 0.55
N ALA A 207 14.20 -2.66 0.91
CA ALA A 207 12.97 -2.41 0.16
C ALA A 207 12.62 -0.90 0.07
N GLN A 208 12.82 -0.15 1.16
CA GLN A 208 12.64 1.30 1.16
C GLN A 208 13.61 2.02 0.21
N TRP A 209 14.89 1.65 0.24
CA TRP A 209 15.88 2.19 -0.69
C TRP A 209 15.62 1.83 -2.14
N LEU A 210 15.15 0.61 -2.40
CA LEU A 210 14.75 0.17 -3.75
C LEU A 210 13.52 0.93 -4.26
N ALA A 211 12.55 1.23 -3.39
CA ALA A 211 11.42 2.10 -3.73
C ALA A 211 11.89 3.53 -4.07
N LEU A 212 12.76 4.12 -3.25
CA LEU A 212 13.35 5.43 -3.52
C LEU A 212 14.14 5.44 -4.83
N ALA A 213 15.00 4.45 -5.06
CA ALA A 213 15.75 4.30 -6.30
C ALA A 213 14.83 4.15 -7.51
N ARG A 214 13.71 3.43 -7.38
CA ARG A 214 12.73 3.27 -8.46
C ARG A 214 12.03 4.59 -8.80
N VAL A 215 11.62 5.36 -7.80
CA VAL A 215 11.00 6.68 -7.98
C VAL A 215 12.01 7.67 -8.57
N ALA A 216 13.25 7.68 -8.08
CA ALA A 216 14.31 8.56 -8.58
C ALA A 216 14.73 8.21 -10.02
N ALA A 217 14.72 6.92 -10.39
CA ALA A 217 15.09 6.49 -11.75
C ALA A 217 14.19 7.10 -12.84
N ASP A 218 12.93 7.41 -12.53
CA ASP A 218 12.02 8.06 -13.48
C ASP A 218 12.35 9.53 -13.75
N LEU A 219 13.19 10.13 -12.89
CA LEU A 219 13.70 11.50 -13.04
C LEU A 219 15.03 11.54 -13.80
N LEU A 220 15.67 10.39 -14.03
CA LEU A 220 16.95 10.32 -14.73
C LEU A 220 16.78 10.49 -16.26
N PRO A 221 17.85 10.90 -16.97
CA PRO A 221 17.87 10.86 -18.43
C PRO A 221 17.67 9.44 -18.98
N ILE A 222 17.05 9.33 -20.16
CA ILE A 222 16.65 8.05 -20.77
C ILE A 222 17.79 7.02 -20.86
N ALA A 223 19.03 7.48 -21.12
CA ALA A 223 20.22 6.63 -21.24
C ALA A 223 20.54 5.83 -19.96
N TRP A 224 20.20 6.36 -18.78
CA TRP A 224 20.50 5.73 -17.49
C TRP A 224 19.33 4.92 -16.93
N ARG A 225 18.11 5.13 -17.45
CA ARG A 225 16.88 4.50 -16.92
C ARG A 225 16.94 2.98 -17.01
N GLY A 226 17.34 2.43 -18.16
CA GLY A 226 17.35 0.97 -18.38
C GLY A 226 18.22 0.22 -17.37
N GLY A 227 19.45 0.71 -17.13
CA GLY A 227 20.36 0.12 -16.14
C GLY A 227 19.82 0.20 -14.72
N MET A 228 19.27 1.36 -14.32
CA MET A 228 18.65 1.52 -13.00
C MET A 228 17.40 0.65 -12.82
N TYR A 229 16.59 0.48 -13.87
CA TYR A 229 15.43 -0.40 -13.83
C TYR A 229 15.84 -1.86 -13.63
N GLY A 230 16.88 -2.32 -14.35
CA GLY A 230 17.45 -3.66 -14.16
C GLY A 230 17.99 -3.87 -12.75
N LEU A 231 18.77 -2.91 -12.23
CA LEU A 231 19.32 -2.97 -10.87
C LEU A 231 18.21 -2.99 -9.81
N ALA A 232 17.20 -2.14 -9.96
CA ALA A 232 16.06 -2.11 -9.04
C ALA A 232 15.27 -3.44 -9.09
N ALA A 233 15.04 -4.00 -10.28
CA ALA A 233 14.36 -5.29 -10.43
C ALA A 233 15.14 -6.43 -9.76
N LEU A 234 16.45 -6.51 -9.97
CA LEU A 234 17.32 -7.50 -9.32
C LEU A 234 17.35 -7.32 -7.79
N GLY A 235 17.43 -6.08 -7.32
CA GLY A 235 17.39 -5.78 -5.89
C GLY A 235 16.06 -6.18 -5.25
N TRP A 236 14.94 -5.93 -5.93
CA TRP A 236 13.62 -6.38 -5.47
C TRP A 236 13.51 -7.90 -5.45
N LEU A 237 13.98 -8.58 -6.51
CA LEU A 237 13.98 -10.04 -6.57
C LEU A 237 14.79 -10.64 -5.42
N LEU A 238 16.00 -10.13 -5.17
CA LEU A 238 16.85 -10.58 -4.06
C LEU A 238 16.17 -10.34 -2.71
N THR A 239 15.66 -9.12 -2.48
CA THR A 239 15.03 -8.74 -1.20
C THR A 239 13.80 -9.60 -0.91
N LEU A 240 12.93 -9.79 -1.90
CA LEU A 240 11.73 -10.61 -1.78
C LEU A 240 12.06 -12.10 -1.65
N SER A 241 13.10 -12.59 -2.31
CA SER A 241 13.53 -13.99 -2.19
C SER A 241 14.09 -14.29 -0.80
N LEU A 242 14.93 -13.40 -0.26
CA LEU A 242 15.47 -13.54 1.10
C LEU A 242 14.36 -13.42 2.16
N TRP A 243 13.45 -12.46 1.98
CA TRP A 243 12.28 -12.32 2.86
C TRP A 243 11.37 -13.54 2.77
N GLY A 244 11.03 -13.99 1.56
CA GLY A 244 10.21 -15.18 1.33
C GLY A 244 10.84 -16.44 1.90
N GLY A 245 12.14 -16.65 1.70
CA GLY A 245 12.88 -17.78 2.26
C GLY A 245 12.84 -17.83 3.80
N ARG A 246 12.73 -16.67 4.47
CA ARG A 246 12.57 -16.61 5.94
C ARG A 246 11.15 -16.93 6.41
N PHE A 247 10.13 -16.46 5.69
CA PHE A 247 8.75 -16.50 6.16
C PHE A 247 7.94 -17.67 5.60
N LEU A 248 8.27 -18.17 4.40
CA LEU A 248 7.56 -19.30 3.79
C LEU A 248 7.65 -20.58 4.65
N PRO A 249 8.81 -20.95 5.24
CA PRO A 249 8.90 -22.13 6.10
C PRO A 249 8.09 -22.01 7.40
N VAL A 250 7.72 -20.79 7.83
CA VAL A 250 6.93 -20.58 9.05
C VAL A 250 5.53 -21.16 8.91
N TYR A 251 4.97 -21.18 7.69
CA TYR A 251 3.64 -21.75 7.42
C TYR A 251 3.63 -23.29 7.34
N LEU A 252 4.80 -23.92 7.36
CA LEU A 252 4.95 -25.38 7.26
C LEU A 252 5.39 -26.01 8.58
N ARG A 253 5.47 -25.21 9.66
CA ARG A 253 5.91 -25.65 10.98
C ARG A 253 4.79 -25.44 11.99
N PRO A 254 4.68 -26.33 12.99
CA PRO A 254 3.80 -26.07 14.13
C PRO A 254 4.16 -24.75 14.78
N ARG A 255 3.16 -24.12 15.40
CA ARG A 255 3.38 -22.89 16.16
C ARG A 255 4.46 -23.04 17.24
N ALA A 256 5.28 -22.00 17.36
CA ALA A 256 6.36 -21.95 18.35
C ALA A 256 5.85 -21.86 19.81
N ASP A 257 4.61 -21.42 20.01
CA ASP A 257 3.97 -21.34 21.33
C ASP A 257 3.20 -22.61 21.74
N GLY A 258 3.25 -23.66 20.90
CA GLY A 258 2.62 -24.96 21.18
C GLY A 258 1.09 -24.98 21.14
N LYS A 259 0.45 -23.90 20.67
CA LYS A 259 -1.01 -23.84 20.48
C LYS A 259 -1.41 -24.42 19.13
N ASP A 260 -2.72 -24.64 18.96
CA ASP A 260 -3.28 -25.08 17.68
C ASP A 260 -2.92 -24.12 16.52
N GLY A 261 -2.41 -24.69 15.43
CA GLY A 261 -2.04 -23.99 14.20
C GLY A 261 -0.67 -24.36 13.65
#